data_AF-A0A935AZI4-F1
#
_entry.id   AF-A0A935AZI4-F1
#
_cell.length_a   1.000
_cell.length_b   1.000
_cell.length_c   1.000
_cell.angle_alpha   90.00
_cell.angle_beta   90.00
_cell.angle_gamma   90.00
#
_symmetry.space_group_name_H-M   'P 1'
#
loop_
_entity.id
_entity.type
_entity.pdbx_description
1 polymer ?
#
loop_
_entity_poly.entity_id
_entity_poly.type
_entity_poly.pdbx_seq_one_letter_code
_entity_poly.pdbx_strand_id
1 'polypeptide(L)'
;MSGTGYACAGVTCTASAGLASGADGAVISVTATVDVGVTGSLHNVAYVSPASGDWTETNLLAVPVTSTDTSTSSTNNDAQATLTVSPVEVTTTTTTTTTPTTSTTTTAPSRTENGGQSRKGDTASNSADRVLAFTGVASWPIAIVGLVLAALGALMLVARRRRRI
;
A
#
# COMPACT_ATOMS: atom_id res chain seq x y z
N MET A 1 13.42 9.69 12.03
CA MET A 1 14.28 8.50 12.26
C MET A 1 14.31 8.19 13.73
N SER A 2 14.54 6.93 14.08
CA SER A 2 14.58 6.48 15.48
C SER A 2 15.44 5.23 15.61
N GLY A 3 16.13 5.08 16.73
CA GLY A 3 16.87 3.87 17.07
C GLY A 3 17.04 3.78 18.58
N THR A 4 16.96 2.57 19.13
CA THR A 4 17.18 2.36 20.57
C THR A 4 18.59 2.77 20.94
N GLY A 5 18.74 3.58 22.00
CA GLY A 5 20.05 4.06 22.43
C GLY A 5 20.61 5.24 21.63
N TYR A 6 19.82 5.81 20.70
CA TYR A 6 20.21 7.00 19.93
C TYR A 6 19.35 8.22 20.30
N ALA A 7 19.99 9.38 20.40
CA ALA A 7 19.33 10.67 20.36
C ALA A 7 19.30 11.16 18.91
N CYS A 8 18.12 11.19 18.28
CA CYS A 8 17.97 11.58 16.89
C CYS A 8 17.37 12.98 16.74
N ALA A 9 18.01 13.83 15.94
CA ALA A 9 17.57 15.16 15.59
C ALA A 9 17.72 15.37 14.07
N GLY A 10 16.60 15.63 13.39
CA GLY A 10 16.58 15.76 11.92
C GLY A 10 17.07 14.49 11.23
N VAL A 11 18.17 14.61 10.49
CA VAL A 11 18.82 13.50 9.77
C VAL A 11 20.02 12.88 10.51
N THR A 12 20.26 13.28 11.75
CA THR A 12 21.41 12.84 12.55
C THR A 12 20.93 12.08 13.79
N CYS A 13 21.56 10.94 14.08
CA CYS A 13 21.38 10.19 15.32
C CYS A 13 22.73 10.04 16.03
N THR A 14 22.80 10.45 17.29
CA THR A 14 23.98 10.30 18.14
C THR A 14 23.79 9.13 19.09
N ALA A 15 24.72 8.19 19.12
CA ALA A 15 24.69 7.07 20.06
C ALA A 15 24.88 7.58 21.49
N SER A 16 24.11 7.05 22.44
CA SER A 16 24.19 7.43 23.86
C SER A 16 25.36 6.74 24.58
N ALA A 17 25.95 5.72 23.95
CA ALA A 17 27.09 4.97 24.44
C ALA A 17 28.06 4.67 23.28
N GLY A 18 29.34 4.49 23.60
CA GLY A 18 30.36 4.11 22.62
C GLY A 18 30.09 2.72 22.04
N LEU A 19 30.43 2.55 20.76
CA LEU A 19 30.34 1.27 20.08
C LEU A 19 31.63 0.47 20.32
N ALA A 20 31.49 -0.77 20.81
CA ALA A 20 32.65 -1.63 21.01
C ALA A 20 33.27 -2.03 19.66
N SER A 21 34.58 -2.25 19.64
CA SER A 21 35.30 -2.68 18.43
C SER A 21 34.68 -3.96 17.84
N GLY A 22 34.35 -3.91 16.55
CA GLY A 22 33.78 -5.04 15.80
C GLY A 22 32.34 -5.38 16.16
N ALA A 23 31.66 -4.58 16.97
CA ALA A 23 30.24 -4.74 17.27
C ALA A 23 29.38 -3.88 16.34
N ASP A 24 28.17 -4.36 16.05
CA ASP A 24 27.16 -3.59 15.35
C ASP A 24 26.43 -2.65 16.31
N GLY A 25 26.14 -1.43 15.84
CA GLY A 25 25.24 -0.51 16.53
C GLY A 25 23.80 -1.01 16.52
N ALA A 26 22.97 -0.48 17.42
CA ALA A 26 21.54 -0.77 17.36
C ALA A 26 20.92 -0.19 16.08
N VAL A 27 19.91 -0.86 15.53
CA VAL A 27 19.30 -0.47 14.25
C VAL A 27 18.66 0.92 14.34
N ILE A 28 18.97 1.77 13.37
CA ILE A 28 18.28 3.05 13.12
C ILE A 28 17.27 2.85 12.00
N SER A 29 16.00 3.17 12.25
CA SER A 29 14.94 3.14 11.26
C SER A 29 14.67 4.53 10.69
N VAL A 30 14.65 4.61 9.36
CA VAL A 30 14.26 5.78 8.58
C VAL A 30 12.95 5.48 7.86
N THR A 31 11.99 6.39 7.97
CA THR A 31 10.74 6.35 7.22
C THR A 31 10.64 7.64 6.43
N ALA A 32 10.44 7.50 5.12
CA ALA A 32 10.28 8.61 4.19
C ALA A 32 9.02 8.37 3.35
N THR A 33 8.39 9.47 2.95
CA THR A 33 7.28 9.45 1.99
C THR A 33 7.85 9.74 0.61
N VAL A 34 7.51 8.89 -0.36
CA VAL A 34 7.84 9.11 -1.77
C VAL A 34 6.72 9.94 -2.40
N ASP A 35 7.08 11.03 -3.07
CA ASP A 35 6.11 11.91 -3.73
C ASP A 35 5.44 11.24 -4.93
N VAL A 36 4.25 11.71 -5.27
CA VAL A 36 3.47 11.22 -6.41
C VAL A 36 4.25 11.41 -7.72
N GLY A 37 4.22 10.39 -8.58
CA GLY A 37 4.86 10.44 -9.90
C GLY A 37 6.37 10.22 -9.90
N VAL A 38 7.00 10.01 -8.75
CA VAL A 38 8.40 9.59 -8.69
C VAL A 38 8.53 8.19 -9.29
N THR A 39 9.47 8.06 -10.24
CA THR A 39 9.85 6.79 -10.87
C THR A 39 11.37 6.70 -10.96
N GLY A 40 11.91 5.50 -11.05
CA GLY A 40 13.36 5.25 -11.11
C GLY A 40 13.97 4.92 -9.75
N SER A 41 15.29 5.13 -9.62
CA SER A 41 16.04 4.75 -8.42
C SER A 41 16.12 5.90 -7.42
N LEU A 42 15.76 5.60 -6.17
CA LEU A 42 15.93 6.47 -5.01
C LEU A 42 17.06 5.91 -4.15
N HIS A 43 17.98 6.78 -3.72
CA HIS A 43 19.13 6.42 -2.92
C HIS A 43 19.01 6.99 -1.51
N ASN A 44 19.10 6.12 -0.51
CA ASN A 44 19.33 6.53 0.87
C ASN A 44 20.78 6.21 1.23
N VAL A 45 21.54 7.23 1.58
CA VAL A 45 22.95 7.10 2.01
C VAL A 45 23.04 7.43 3.49
N ALA A 46 23.87 6.68 4.21
CA ALA A 46 24.16 6.92 5.61
C ALA A 46 25.66 6.74 5.86
N TYR A 47 26.18 7.44 6.87
CA TYR A 47 27.55 7.28 7.33
C TYR A 47 27.63 7.45 8.84
N VAL A 48 28.71 6.94 9.43
CA VAL A 48 29.06 7.14 10.83
C VAL A 48 30.24 8.10 10.90
N SER A 49 30.05 9.24 11.57
CA SER A 49 31.14 10.17 11.85
C SER A 49 31.83 9.82 13.17
N PRO A 50 33.17 9.87 13.22
CA PRO A 50 33.90 9.79 14.49
C PRO A 50 33.42 10.86 15.48
N ALA A 51 33.31 10.47 16.74
CA ALA A 51 33.12 11.39 17.84
C ALA A 51 34.45 12.05 18.25
N SER A 52 34.36 13.15 18.99
CA SER A 52 35.55 13.73 19.61
C SER A 52 36.14 12.75 20.63
N GLY A 53 37.45 12.48 20.52
CA GLY A 53 38.15 11.54 21.38
C GLY A 53 38.11 10.09 20.90
N ASP A 54 37.46 9.79 19.77
CA ASP A 54 37.63 8.51 19.10
C ASP A 54 39.06 8.34 18.59
N TRP A 55 39.44 7.07 18.39
CA TRP A 55 40.72 6.73 17.78
C TRP A 55 40.79 7.26 16.36
N THR A 56 41.97 7.73 15.95
CA THR A 56 42.20 8.15 14.56
C THR A 56 41.92 6.98 13.62
N GLU A 57 40.92 7.15 12.75
CA GLU A 57 40.62 6.18 11.70
C GLU A 57 41.81 6.08 10.72
N THR A 58 42.24 4.85 10.41
CA THR A 58 43.22 4.61 9.34
C THR A 58 42.62 4.91 7.97
N ASN A 59 41.31 4.70 7.84
CA ASN A 59 40.55 4.94 6.63
C ASN A 59 39.55 6.07 6.88
N LEU A 60 39.91 7.29 6.50
CA LEU A 60 39.15 8.48 6.85
C LEU A 60 37.76 8.48 6.20
N LEU A 61 36.76 8.95 6.95
CA LEU A 61 35.44 9.25 6.42
C LEU A 61 35.51 10.23 5.23
N ALA A 62 34.99 9.79 4.09
CA ALA A 62 34.59 10.67 2.99
C ALA A 62 33.07 10.79 3.03
N VAL A 63 32.54 11.98 3.37
CA VAL A 63 31.09 12.16 3.57
C VAL A 63 30.34 11.98 2.24
N PRO A 64 29.44 10.98 2.11
CA PRO A 64 28.68 10.75 0.89
C PRO A 64 27.56 11.77 0.70
N VAL A 65 27.21 12.02 -0.55
CA VAL A 65 25.97 12.70 -0.96
C VAL A 65 25.01 11.69 -1.56
N THR A 66 23.76 12.08 -1.86
CA THR A 66 22.73 11.16 -2.39
C THR A 66 23.06 10.56 -3.75
N SER A 67 24.08 11.07 -4.45
CA SER A 67 24.59 10.50 -5.71
C SER A 67 25.86 9.66 -5.55
N THR A 68 26.39 9.50 -4.32
CA THR A 68 27.59 8.70 -4.06
C THR A 68 27.24 7.21 -4.08
N ASP A 69 27.99 6.41 -4.83
CA ASP A 69 27.95 4.95 -4.76
C ASP A 69 28.90 4.44 -3.66
N THR A 70 28.35 4.17 -2.47
CA THR A 70 29.16 3.75 -1.31
C THR A 70 29.74 2.35 -1.46
N SER A 71 29.34 1.56 -2.46
CA SER A 71 30.00 0.26 -2.73
C SER A 71 31.40 0.40 -3.31
N THR A 72 31.72 1.60 -3.78
CA THR A 72 33.01 1.96 -4.38
C THR A 72 33.79 2.98 -3.56
N SER A 73 33.27 3.36 -2.38
CA SER A 73 33.92 4.34 -1.52
C SER A 73 35.25 3.78 -1.01
N SER A 74 36.21 4.67 -0.79
CA SER A 74 37.46 4.29 -0.15
C SER A 74 37.30 4.06 1.34
N THR A 75 36.22 4.58 1.96
CA THR A 75 35.94 4.50 3.40
C THR A 75 35.10 3.26 3.75
N ASN A 76 34.98 2.93 5.04
CA ASN A 76 34.24 1.75 5.50
C ASN A 76 33.15 2.08 6.53
N ASN A 77 32.89 3.35 6.75
CA ASN A 77 31.88 3.87 7.68
C ASN A 77 30.67 4.48 6.95
N ASP A 78 30.51 4.20 5.65
CA ASP A 78 29.34 4.56 4.86
C ASP A 78 28.61 3.33 4.30
N ALA A 79 27.32 3.52 4.01
CA ALA A 79 26.48 2.51 3.40
C ALA A 79 25.34 3.18 2.63
N GLN A 80 24.81 2.46 1.65
CA GLN A 80 23.67 2.90 0.85
C GLN A 80 22.62 1.80 0.73
N ALA A 81 21.39 2.24 0.51
CA ALA A 81 20.29 1.39 0.08
C ALA A 81 19.57 2.06 -1.10
N THR A 82 19.21 1.26 -2.11
CA THR A 82 18.51 1.71 -3.31
C THR A 82 17.09 1.17 -3.31
N LEU A 83 16.12 2.05 -3.59
CA LEU A 83 14.73 1.70 -3.85
C LEU A 83 14.39 2.01 -5.30
N THR A 84 13.99 0.99 -6.06
CA THR A 84 13.50 1.17 -7.44
C THR A 84 11.99 1.32 -7.43
N VAL A 85 11.49 2.44 -7.99
CA VAL A 85 10.07 2.74 -8.14
C VAL A 85 9.67 2.59 -9.59
N SER A 86 8.84 1.57 -9.87
CA SER A 86 8.30 1.34 -11.21
C SER A 86 7.10 2.25 -11.49
N PRO A 87 6.94 2.73 -12.73
CA PRO A 87 5.71 3.38 -13.15
C PRO A 87 4.49 2.47 -12.97
N VAL A 88 3.34 3.07 -12.66
CA VAL A 88 2.06 2.37 -12.72
C VAL A 88 1.53 2.45 -14.15
N GLU A 89 1.42 1.31 -14.81
CA GLU A 89 0.75 1.20 -16.11
C GLU A 89 -0.77 1.30 -15.94
N VAL A 90 -1.36 2.43 -16.32
CA VAL A 90 -2.82 2.58 -16.37
C VAL A 90 -3.34 2.13 -17.73
N THR A 91 -3.87 0.90 -17.80
CA THR A 91 -4.63 0.48 -18.98
C THR A 91 -5.96 1.22 -18.99
N THR A 92 -6.05 2.26 -19.81
CA THR A 92 -7.34 2.90 -20.08
C THR A 92 -8.11 1.98 -21.01
N THR A 93 -9.02 1.17 -20.46
CA THR A 93 -9.99 0.46 -21.28
C THR A 93 -10.94 1.50 -21.86
N THR A 94 -10.70 1.94 -23.08
CA THR A 94 -11.67 2.71 -23.85
C THR A 94 -12.88 1.80 -24.06
N THR A 95 -13.88 1.89 -23.19
CA THR A 95 -15.21 1.36 -23.49
C THR A 95 -15.78 2.24 -24.59
N THR A 96 -15.56 1.85 -25.85
CA THR A 96 -16.31 2.39 -26.98
C THR A 96 -17.77 2.06 -26.71
N THR A 97 -18.51 3.02 -26.16
CA THR A 97 -19.96 2.95 -26.07
C THR A 97 -20.47 3.08 -27.51
N THR A 98 -20.71 1.95 -28.17
CA THR A 98 -21.52 1.93 -29.38
C THR A 98 -22.95 2.28 -28.98
N THR A 99 -23.33 3.54 -29.18
CA THR A 99 -24.74 3.92 -29.23
C THR A 99 -25.42 3.01 -30.25
N PRO A 100 -26.46 2.23 -29.89
CA PRO A 100 -27.17 1.41 -30.87
C PRO A 100 -27.87 2.35 -31.85
N THR A 101 -27.39 2.41 -33.08
CA THR A 101 -28.11 3.07 -34.17
C THR A 101 -29.38 2.27 -34.42
N THR A 102 -30.52 2.81 -33.99
CA THR A 102 -31.85 2.33 -34.41
C THR A 102 -32.00 2.60 -35.90
N SER A 103 -31.71 1.58 -36.73
CA SER A 103 -32.04 1.59 -38.15
C SER A 103 -33.56 1.59 -38.31
N THR A 104 -34.12 2.74 -38.65
CA THR A 104 -35.53 2.85 -39.03
C THR A 104 -35.63 2.55 -40.53
N THR A 105 -36.06 1.33 -40.87
CA THR A 105 -36.39 0.96 -42.25
C THR A 105 -37.76 1.55 -42.59
N THR A 106 -37.77 2.65 -43.35
CA THR A 106 -38.99 3.19 -43.96
C THR A 106 -39.31 2.40 -45.23
N THR A 107 -40.27 1.48 -45.16
CA THR A 107 -40.81 0.76 -46.32
C THR A 107 -41.94 1.58 -46.95
N ALA A 108 -41.79 1.98 -48.21
CA ALA A 108 -42.83 2.58 -49.04
C ALA A 108 -43.94 1.55 -49.39
N PRO A 109 -45.20 1.98 -49.64
CA PRO A 109 -46.32 1.05 -49.69
C PRO A 109 -46.49 0.40 -51.07
N SER A 110 -46.71 -0.91 -51.09
CA SER A 110 -47.37 -1.59 -52.21
C SER A 110 -48.35 -2.66 -51.72
N ARG A 111 -49.64 -2.28 -51.83
CA ARG A 111 -50.82 -3.06 -52.27
C ARG A 111 -51.08 -4.46 -51.67
N THR A 112 -52.08 -4.47 -50.77
CA THR A 112 -53.30 -5.32 -50.72
C THR A 112 -53.21 -6.81 -51.03
N GLU A 113 -53.53 -7.69 -50.05
CA GLU A 113 -54.77 -8.49 -50.05
C GLU A 113 -54.99 -9.32 -48.77
N ASN A 114 -56.18 -9.11 -48.19
CA ASN A 114 -57.11 -10.03 -47.51
C ASN A 114 -56.62 -11.25 -46.71
N GLY A 115 -57.13 -11.35 -45.47
CA GLY A 115 -57.61 -12.65 -44.95
C GLY A 115 -57.48 -12.89 -43.44
N GLY A 116 -58.46 -12.41 -42.66
CA GLY A 116 -59.20 -13.23 -41.68
C GLY A 116 -58.54 -13.78 -40.40
N GLN A 117 -59.19 -13.47 -39.27
CA GLN A 117 -59.39 -14.29 -38.04
C GLN A 117 -58.17 -14.45 -37.10
N SER A 118 -58.10 -13.75 -35.96
CA SER A 118 -58.81 -13.97 -34.68
C SER A 118 -58.51 -15.32 -33.98
N ARG A 119 -57.60 -15.32 -32.99
CA ARG A 119 -57.81 -15.76 -31.58
C ARG A 119 -56.52 -16.08 -30.81
N LYS A 120 -56.46 -15.52 -29.58
CA LYS A 120 -56.11 -16.17 -28.28
C LYS A 120 -54.69 -16.78 -28.20
N GLY A 121 -53.69 -16.20 -27.54
CA GLY A 121 -53.67 -15.52 -26.26
C GLY A 121 -52.85 -16.40 -25.32
N ASP A 122 -51.62 -16.00 -24.99
CA ASP A 122 -50.85 -16.52 -23.86
C ASP A 122 -50.02 -15.39 -23.26
N THR A 123 -50.30 -15.16 -21.99
CA THR A 123 -49.69 -14.19 -21.09
C THR A 123 -48.23 -14.56 -20.80
N ALA A 124 -47.30 -13.62 -20.96
CA ALA A 124 -46.14 -13.54 -20.09
C ALA A 124 -45.56 -12.13 -20.07
N SER A 125 -45.64 -11.55 -18.87
CA SER A 125 -45.20 -10.22 -18.46
C SER A 125 -43.80 -9.82 -18.92
N ASN A 126 -43.68 -8.53 -19.19
CA ASN A 126 -42.44 -7.76 -19.29
C ASN A 126 -41.41 -8.19 -18.24
N SER A 127 -40.21 -8.57 -18.66
CA SER A 127 -39.02 -8.70 -17.79
C SER A 127 -38.35 -7.34 -17.55
N ALA A 128 -39.14 -6.27 -17.39
CA ALA A 128 -38.66 -4.94 -17.01
C ALA A 128 -38.37 -4.84 -15.49
N ASP A 129 -38.03 -5.95 -14.84
CA ASP A 129 -37.81 -5.99 -13.40
C ASP A 129 -36.72 -7.00 -13.01
N ARG A 130 -35.60 -6.96 -13.73
CA ARG A 130 -34.35 -7.54 -13.22
C ARG A 130 -33.56 -6.47 -12.48
N VAL A 131 -34.07 -6.15 -11.29
CA VAL A 131 -33.27 -5.59 -10.20
C VAL A 131 -32.06 -6.50 -10.01
N LEU A 132 -30.86 -5.97 -10.25
CA LEU A 132 -29.61 -6.66 -9.96
C LEU A 132 -29.57 -6.95 -8.46
N ALA A 133 -29.42 -8.23 -8.10
CA ALA A 133 -29.34 -8.67 -6.73
C ALA A 133 -28.18 -7.93 -6.04
N PHE A 134 -28.52 -7.02 -5.13
CA PHE A 134 -27.58 -6.48 -4.17
C PHE A 134 -27.26 -7.62 -3.19
N THR A 135 -26.23 -8.41 -3.45
CA THR A 135 -25.65 -9.30 -2.45
C THR A 135 -24.86 -8.45 -1.46
N GLY A 136 -25.59 -7.66 -0.68
CA GLY A 136 -25.06 -7.04 0.52
C GLY A 136 -24.71 -8.17 1.47
N VAL A 137 -23.41 -8.39 1.70
CA VAL A 137 -23.00 -9.19 2.86
C VAL A 137 -23.50 -8.45 4.09
N ALA A 138 -24.50 -9.02 4.76
CA ALA A 138 -25.01 -8.47 6.01
C ALA A 138 -23.84 -8.39 7.00
N SER A 139 -23.54 -7.18 7.45
CA SER A 139 -22.46 -6.84 8.41
C SER A 139 -22.77 -7.30 9.84
N TRP A 140 -23.38 -8.47 9.98
CA TRP A 140 -23.84 -9.08 11.23
C TRP A 140 -22.95 -10.20 11.83
N PRO A 141 -21.64 -10.33 11.53
CA PRO A 141 -20.77 -11.15 12.40
C PRO A 141 -19.66 -10.38 13.14
N ILE A 142 -19.39 -9.10 12.85
CA ILE A 142 -18.24 -8.39 13.47
C ILE A 142 -18.51 -8.03 14.94
N ALA A 143 -19.77 -7.82 15.34
CA ALA A 143 -20.13 -7.51 16.73
C ALA A 143 -19.90 -8.70 17.69
N ILE A 144 -19.97 -9.95 17.21
CA ILE A 144 -19.83 -11.14 18.06
C ILE A 144 -18.35 -11.43 18.36
N VAL A 145 -17.47 -11.26 17.37
CA VAL A 145 -16.01 -11.49 17.54
C VAL A 145 -15.41 -10.49 18.54
N GLY A 146 -15.85 -9.22 18.51
CA GLY A 146 -15.38 -8.20 19.45
C GLY A 146 -15.71 -8.49 20.92
N LEU A 147 -16.90 -9.03 21.20
CA LEU A 147 -17.33 -9.38 22.56
C LEU A 147 -16.56 -10.57 23.13
N VAL A 148 -16.24 -11.57 22.30
CA VAL A 148 -15.45 -12.75 22.72
C VAL A 148 -14.02 -12.36 23.10
N LEU A 149 -13.38 -11.48 22.33
CA LEU A 149 -12.02 -10.99 22.64
C LEU A 149 -11.99 -10.14 23.92
N ALA A 150 -13.00 -9.30 24.15
CA ALA A 150 -13.10 -8.50 25.38
C ALA A 150 -13.28 -9.39 26.63
N ALA A 151 -14.10 -10.44 26.55
CA ALA A 151 -14.30 -11.38 27.65
C ALA A 151 -13.03 -12.18 28.00
N LEU A 152 -12.29 -12.64 26.98
CA LEU A 152 -11.00 -13.31 27.18
C LEU A 152 -9.94 -12.39 27.80
N GLY A 153 -9.89 -11.12 27.37
CA GLY A 153 -9.00 -10.12 27.95
C GLY A 153 -9.29 -9.86 29.43
N ALA A 154 -10.56 -9.71 29.81
CA ALA A 154 -10.97 -9.50 31.19
C ALA A 154 -10.66 -10.73 32.08
N LEU A 155 -10.89 -11.94 31.57
CA LEU A 155 -10.60 -13.18 32.29
C LEU A 155 -9.10 -13.35 32.58
N MET A 156 -8.24 -13.05 31.60
CA MET A 156 -6.78 -13.08 31.79
C MET A 156 -6.29 -12.05 32.81
N LEU A 157 -6.91 -10.86 32.84
CA LEU A 157 -6.56 -9.81 33.82
C LEU A 157 -6.92 -10.25 35.25
N VAL A 158 -8.10 -10.85 35.44
CA VAL A 158 -8.56 -11.35 36.75
C VAL A 158 -7.73 -12.55 37.20
N ALA A 159 -7.41 -13.48 36.31
CA ALA A 159 -6.54 -14.63 36.62
C ALA A 159 -5.13 -14.18 37.02
N ARG A 160 -4.57 -13.15 36.36
CA ARG A 160 -3.27 -12.57 36.72
C ARG A 160 -3.31 -11.86 38.09
N ARG A 161 -4.41 -11.20 38.43
CA ARG A 161 -4.59 -10.55 39.73
C ARG A 161 -4.71 -11.57 40.87
N ARG A 162 -5.39 -12.71 40.64
CA ARG A 162 -5.50 -13.80 41.63
C ARG A 162 -4.20 -14.58 41.85
N ARG A 163 -3.25 -14.56 40.91
CA ARG A 163 -1.91 -15.15 41.09
C ARG A 163 -0.89 -14.22 41.76
N ARG A 164 -1.26 -12.96 42.03
CA ARG A 164 -0.42 -11.95 42.70
C ARG A 164 -0.81 -11.69 44.15
N ILE A 165 -1.77 -12.44 44.68
CA ILE A 165 -2.15 -12.51 46.10
C ILE A 165 -1.84 -13.94 46.53
#